data_AF-A0A2M7QCN9-F1
#
_entry.id   AF-A0A2M7QCN9-F1
#
_cell.length_a   1.000
_cell.length_b   1.000
_cell.length_c   1.000
_cell.angle_alpha   90.00
_cell.angle_beta   90.00
_cell.angle_gamma   90.00
#
_symmetry.space_group_name_H-M   'P 1'
#
loop_
_entity.id
_entity.type
_entity.pdbx_description
1 polymer ?
#
loop_
_entity_poly.entity_id
_entity_poly.type
_entity_poly.pdbx_seq_one_letter_code
_entity_poly.pdbx_strand_id
1 'polypeptide(L)'
;IKDTDLEQVTSNSDYPLFTLKDTKNPLYELAYQTKTEQGEESFKSVNDNKSMPSLNEYISKNPLLFFKDAWGRWAVVGEFDLQLMGGCGKPVVYLYPEKPTAVHLSFSSPVALNTNIPTYQNGWLVKASPEGTLTDLQPQYTDCSKIDGTKFGSEYAVKACKTNSYPYIYWTGKSVENSYPLVEGGWIVEKKNLLSFMQNKLSEMGLTDKESQDMTSYWVPKMGEKNAPYYQIGFLQTKDMNAFIPMNINPQPDSVLRVFLDWKALSSKPTVVPVPQRLEKVSRNGFTYVEWGGLHFQF
;
A
#
# COMPACT_ATOMS: atom_id res chain seq x y z
N ILE A 1 -28.44 0.48 10.70
CA ILE A 1 -29.59 0.72 9.80
C ILE A 1 -30.83 0.06 10.37
N LYS A 2 -32.00 0.67 10.24
CA LYS A 2 -33.28 0.11 10.71
C LYS A 2 -34.12 -0.35 9.52
N ASP A 3 -35.03 -1.30 9.75
CA ASP A 3 -35.97 -1.80 8.72
C ASP A 3 -36.78 -0.65 8.08
N THR A 4 -37.07 0.41 8.84
CA THR A 4 -37.78 1.60 8.35
C THR A 4 -37.00 2.40 7.32
N ASP A 5 -35.68 2.32 7.34
CA ASP A 5 -34.78 3.10 6.47
C ASP A 5 -34.66 2.48 5.08
N LEU A 6 -35.18 1.25 4.92
CA LEU A 6 -34.98 0.40 3.76
C LEU A 6 -36.29 0.18 2.99
N GLU A 7 -36.18 0.08 1.67
CA GLU A 7 -37.24 -0.36 0.78
C GLU A 7 -36.77 -1.57 -0.04
N GLN A 8 -37.68 -2.52 -0.25
CA GLN A 8 -37.36 -3.75 -0.97
C GLN A 8 -37.22 -3.44 -2.46
N VAL A 9 -36.19 -3.99 -3.09
CA VAL A 9 -35.99 -3.93 -4.54
C VAL A 9 -36.37 -5.25 -5.19
N THR A 10 -36.92 -5.17 -6.39
CA THR A 10 -37.22 -6.36 -7.19
C THR A 10 -35.91 -7.01 -7.64
N SER A 11 -35.73 -8.30 -7.34
CA SER A 11 -34.55 -9.05 -7.76
C SER A 11 -34.88 -10.53 -7.96
N ASN A 12 -34.05 -11.23 -8.74
CA ASN A 12 -34.12 -12.69 -8.93
C ASN A 12 -33.27 -13.45 -7.89
N SER A 13 -32.86 -12.79 -6.80
CA SER A 13 -32.08 -13.39 -5.72
C SER A 13 -32.97 -14.24 -4.82
N ASP A 14 -32.42 -15.35 -4.31
CA ASP A 14 -33.07 -16.18 -3.30
C ASP A 14 -33.29 -15.43 -1.97
N TYR A 15 -32.56 -14.34 -1.76
CA TYR A 15 -32.70 -13.44 -0.62
C TYR A 15 -33.37 -12.13 -1.02
N PRO A 16 -34.37 -11.65 -0.25
CA PRO A 16 -34.91 -10.30 -0.42
C PRO A 16 -33.79 -9.26 -0.30
N LEU A 17 -33.68 -8.42 -1.33
CA LEU A 17 -32.73 -7.32 -1.38
C LEU A 17 -33.44 -6.00 -1.12
N PHE A 18 -32.73 -5.07 -0.49
CA PHE A 18 -33.25 -3.78 -0.09
C PHE A 18 -32.26 -2.67 -0.46
N THR A 19 -32.78 -1.46 -0.63
CA THR A 19 -32.00 -0.23 -0.79
C THR A 19 -32.42 0.79 0.27
N LEU A 20 -31.60 1.82 0.47
CA LEU A 20 -31.93 2.95 1.33
C LEU A 20 -32.97 3.85 0.65
N LYS A 21 -34.07 4.14 1.36
CA LYS A 21 -35.11 5.08 0.91
C LYS A 21 -34.59 6.50 0.76
N ASP A 22 -33.76 6.93 1.72
CA ASP A 22 -33.21 8.27 1.75
C ASP A 22 -31.90 8.31 0.96
N THR A 23 -31.93 8.95 -0.20
CA THR A 23 -30.76 9.18 -1.04
C THR A 23 -29.74 10.13 -0.40
N LYS A 24 -30.11 10.84 0.68
CA LYS A 24 -29.21 11.68 1.48
C LYS A 24 -28.65 10.95 2.69
N ASN A 25 -28.87 9.64 2.82
CA ASN A 25 -28.32 8.87 3.91
C ASN A 25 -26.77 8.93 3.90
N PRO A 26 -26.11 9.20 5.05
CA PRO A 26 -24.65 9.33 5.11
C PRO A 26 -23.87 8.11 4.61
N LEU A 27 -24.48 6.92 4.59
CA LEU A 27 -23.85 5.72 4.05
C LEU A 27 -23.55 5.83 2.54
N TYR A 28 -24.39 6.54 1.77
CA TYR A 28 -24.11 6.76 0.36
C TYR A 28 -22.91 7.68 0.15
N GLU A 29 -22.85 8.78 0.90
CA GLU A 29 -21.72 9.70 0.86
C GLU A 29 -20.43 9.00 1.31
N LEU A 30 -20.48 8.21 2.38
CA LEU A 30 -19.34 7.41 2.85
C LEU A 30 -18.87 6.43 1.77
N ALA A 31 -19.76 5.61 1.22
CA ALA A 31 -19.41 4.62 0.21
C ALA A 31 -18.88 5.25 -1.10
N TYR A 32 -19.44 6.39 -1.49
CA TYR A 32 -18.97 7.16 -2.64
C TYR A 32 -17.56 7.71 -2.38
N GLN A 33 -17.35 8.37 -1.23
CA GLN A 33 -16.05 8.92 -0.85
C GLN A 33 -14.96 7.85 -0.86
N THR A 34 -15.22 6.63 -0.38
CA THR A 34 -14.27 5.51 -0.44
C THR A 34 -13.78 5.22 -1.86
N LYS A 35 -14.59 5.49 -2.89
CA LYS A 35 -14.23 5.29 -4.31
C LYS A 35 -13.61 6.54 -4.95
N THR A 36 -13.96 7.72 -4.48
CA THR A 36 -13.67 8.99 -5.19
C THR A 36 -12.69 9.91 -4.49
N GLU A 37 -12.36 9.69 -3.21
CA GLU A 37 -11.53 10.60 -2.41
C GLU A 37 -10.11 10.83 -2.99
N GLN A 38 -9.67 10.00 -3.94
CA GLN A 38 -8.37 10.09 -4.60
C GLN A 38 -8.32 11.05 -5.79
N GLY A 39 -9.45 11.62 -6.17
CA GLY A 39 -9.56 12.55 -7.29
C GLY A 39 -9.57 11.87 -8.65
N GLU A 40 -9.85 12.68 -9.67
CA GLU A 40 -10.19 12.27 -11.04
C GLU A 40 -9.10 11.44 -11.74
N GLU A 41 -7.84 11.88 -11.67
CA GLU A 41 -6.73 11.19 -12.34
C GLU A 41 -6.51 9.79 -11.76
N SER A 42 -6.54 9.69 -10.43
CA SER A 42 -6.40 8.44 -9.69
C SER A 42 -7.55 7.48 -10.01
N PHE A 43 -8.78 7.99 -10.03
CA PHE A 43 -9.97 7.20 -10.37
C PHE A 43 -9.88 6.60 -11.77
N LYS A 44 -9.49 7.41 -12.77
CA LYS A 44 -9.32 6.96 -14.16
C LYS A 44 -8.32 5.83 -14.30
N SER A 45 -7.21 5.89 -13.56
CA SER A 45 -6.10 4.93 -13.67
C SER A 45 -6.49 3.48 -13.34
N VAL A 46 -7.54 3.26 -12.55
CA VAL A 46 -8.01 1.93 -12.17
C VAL A 46 -9.39 1.57 -12.73
N ASN A 47 -10.08 2.53 -13.36
CA ASN A 47 -11.43 2.33 -13.92
C ASN A 47 -11.44 2.43 -15.45
N ASP A 48 -10.44 1.86 -16.13
CA ASP A 48 -10.35 1.85 -17.60
C ASP A 48 -10.45 3.24 -18.25
N ASN A 49 -9.82 4.26 -17.64
CA ASN A 49 -9.89 5.68 -18.01
C ASN A 49 -11.31 6.30 -17.98
N LYS A 50 -12.30 5.65 -17.35
CA LYS A 50 -13.61 6.24 -17.10
C LYS A 50 -13.49 7.40 -16.11
N SER A 51 -14.18 8.50 -16.38
CA SER A 51 -14.27 9.63 -15.46
C SER A 51 -15.02 9.25 -14.19
N MET A 52 -14.66 9.93 -13.10
CA MET A 52 -15.34 9.76 -11.82
C MET A 52 -16.81 10.17 -11.95
N PRO A 53 -17.77 9.31 -11.57
CA PRO A 53 -19.17 9.71 -11.56
C PRO A 53 -19.40 10.76 -10.48
N SER A 54 -20.38 11.62 -10.66
CA SER A 54 -20.90 12.45 -9.56
C SER A 54 -21.58 11.59 -8.49
N LEU A 55 -21.70 12.13 -7.26
CA LEU A 55 -22.42 11.45 -6.17
C LEU A 55 -23.85 11.04 -6.58
N ASN A 56 -24.55 11.90 -7.33
CA ASN A 56 -25.91 11.60 -7.80
C ASN A 56 -25.92 10.46 -8.83
N GLU A 57 -24.96 10.43 -9.76
CA GLU A 57 -24.83 9.33 -10.72
C GLU A 57 -24.51 8.02 -10.02
N TYR A 58 -23.61 8.05 -9.02
CA TYR A 58 -23.29 6.89 -8.20
C TYR A 58 -24.51 6.34 -7.47
N ILE A 59 -25.27 7.20 -6.76
CA ILE A 59 -26.49 6.81 -6.04
C ILE A 59 -27.55 6.25 -7.00
N SER A 60 -27.67 6.80 -8.21
CA SER A 60 -28.67 6.35 -9.20
C SER A 60 -28.50 4.89 -9.64
N LYS A 61 -27.33 4.29 -9.39
CA LYS A 61 -27.04 2.88 -9.69
C LYS A 61 -27.40 1.92 -8.56
N ASN A 62 -28.00 2.41 -7.46
CA ASN A 62 -28.27 1.64 -6.25
C ASN A 62 -27.01 0.91 -5.73
N PRO A 63 -25.97 1.66 -5.38
CA PRO A 63 -24.64 1.11 -5.14
C PRO A 63 -24.52 0.34 -3.83
N LEU A 64 -25.55 0.36 -2.98
CA LEU A 64 -25.59 -0.34 -1.70
C LEU A 64 -26.84 -1.22 -1.66
N LEU A 65 -26.64 -2.53 -1.64
CA LEU A 65 -27.72 -3.50 -1.51
C LEU A 65 -27.67 -4.13 -0.12
N PHE A 66 -28.78 -4.07 0.60
CA PHE A 66 -28.93 -4.60 1.94
C PHE A 66 -29.71 -5.91 1.89
N PHE A 67 -29.34 -6.86 2.74
CA PHE A 67 -30.06 -8.12 2.89
C PHE A 67 -29.99 -8.57 4.34
N LYS A 68 -30.92 -9.45 4.75
CA LYS A 68 -30.83 -10.15 6.04
C LYS A 68 -30.03 -11.44 5.84
N ASP A 69 -28.99 -11.62 6.63
CA ASP A 69 -28.23 -12.86 6.66
C ASP A 69 -29.01 -14.00 7.33
N ALA A 70 -28.43 -15.20 7.39
CA ALA A 70 -29.05 -16.38 8.01
C ALA A 70 -29.38 -16.22 9.50
N TRP A 71 -28.85 -15.18 10.16
CA TRP A 71 -29.11 -14.84 11.56
C TRP A 71 -30.04 -13.63 11.71
N GLY A 72 -30.61 -13.11 10.62
CA GLY A 72 -31.54 -11.98 10.61
C GLY A 72 -30.89 -10.60 10.76
N ARG A 73 -29.56 -10.51 10.64
CA ARG A 73 -28.81 -9.24 10.73
C ARG A 73 -28.77 -8.55 9.39
N TRP A 74 -28.81 -7.21 9.38
CA TRP A 74 -28.57 -6.43 8.17
C TRP A 74 -27.10 -6.48 7.76
N ALA A 75 -26.86 -7.03 6.57
CA ALA A 75 -25.60 -6.94 5.86
C ALA A 75 -25.77 -6.00 4.65
N VAL A 76 -24.66 -5.44 4.16
CA VAL A 76 -24.61 -4.57 2.99
C VAL A 76 -23.56 -5.09 2.01
N VAL A 77 -23.90 -5.05 0.73
CA VAL A 77 -23.00 -5.29 -0.39
C VAL A 77 -22.89 -3.99 -1.18
N GLY A 78 -21.67 -3.51 -1.39
CA GLY A 78 -21.39 -2.36 -2.23
C GLY A 78 -21.30 -2.77 -3.71
N GLU A 79 -21.47 -1.80 -4.61
CA GLU A 79 -21.25 -2.04 -6.05
C GLU A 79 -19.77 -2.31 -6.35
N PHE A 80 -19.55 -3.21 -7.32
CA PHE A 80 -18.22 -3.70 -7.71
C PHE A 80 -17.78 -3.23 -9.11
N ASP A 81 -18.62 -2.50 -9.82
CA ASP A 81 -18.34 -2.00 -11.17
C ASP A 81 -17.26 -0.90 -11.14
N LEU A 82 -17.20 -0.10 -10.06
CA LEU A 82 -16.09 0.82 -9.83
C LEU A 82 -15.00 0.12 -9.01
N GLN A 83 -13.85 -0.06 -9.67
CA GLN A 83 -12.65 -0.54 -9.04
C GLN A 83 -12.22 0.46 -7.98
N LEU A 84 -12.18 -0.03 -6.74
CA LEU A 84 -11.54 0.66 -5.64
C LEU A 84 -10.03 0.67 -5.89
N MET A 85 -9.39 1.82 -5.68
CA MET A 85 -7.94 1.86 -5.59
C MET A 85 -7.49 1.11 -4.33
N GLY A 86 -7.23 -0.18 -4.49
CA GLY A 86 -6.42 -0.95 -3.55
C GLY A 86 -4.94 -0.74 -3.84
N GLY A 87 -4.27 -0.03 -2.94
CA GLY A 87 -2.84 -0.11 -2.65
C GLY A 87 -1.87 -0.19 -3.82
N CYS A 88 -1.58 0.93 -4.48
CA CYS A 88 -0.23 1.09 -5.03
C CYS A 88 0.72 1.32 -3.84
N GLY A 89 1.25 0.22 -3.30
CA GLY A 89 2.34 0.33 -2.34
C GLY A 89 3.60 0.86 -3.03
N LYS A 90 4.47 1.57 -2.29
CA LYS A 90 5.84 1.89 -2.76
C LYS A 90 6.92 1.10 -2.02
N PRO A 91 7.04 -0.23 -2.21
CA PRO A 91 8.17 -0.93 -1.66
C PRO A 91 9.48 -0.58 -2.39
N VAL A 92 10.54 -0.45 -1.60
CA VAL A 92 11.91 -0.47 -2.09
C VAL A 92 12.68 -1.56 -1.37
N VAL A 93 13.64 -2.17 -2.06
CA VAL A 93 14.39 -3.34 -1.59
C VAL A 93 15.88 -3.05 -1.57
N TYR A 94 16.49 -3.28 -0.42
CA TYR A 94 17.93 -3.25 -0.18
C TYR A 94 18.45 -4.65 0.10
N LEU A 95 19.68 -4.91 -0.33
CA LEU A 95 20.35 -6.21 -0.19
C LEU A 95 21.77 -5.97 0.31
N TYR A 96 22.10 -6.58 1.45
CA TYR A 96 23.39 -6.41 2.13
C TYR A 96 24.04 -7.78 2.33
N PRO A 97 24.67 -8.37 1.31
CA PRO A 97 25.43 -9.61 1.46
C PRO A 97 26.80 -9.33 2.12
N GLU A 98 27.45 -10.35 2.69
CA GLU A 98 28.78 -10.19 3.31
C GLU A 98 29.90 -9.99 2.28
N LYS A 99 29.66 -10.41 1.03
CA LYS A 99 30.56 -10.24 -0.12
C LYS A 99 29.73 -9.96 -1.37
N PRO A 100 30.30 -9.37 -2.43
CA PRO A 100 29.57 -9.15 -3.67
C PRO A 100 28.92 -10.45 -4.17
N THR A 101 27.58 -10.44 -4.25
CA THR A 101 26.78 -11.66 -4.45
C THR A 101 25.72 -11.43 -5.51
N ALA A 102 25.57 -12.38 -6.44
CA ALA A 102 24.43 -12.39 -7.35
C ALA A 102 23.18 -12.86 -6.58
N VAL A 103 22.12 -12.07 -6.61
CA VAL A 103 20.87 -12.33 -5.92
C VAL A 103 19.74 -12.31 -6.93
N HIS A 104 18.93 -13.36 -6.93
CA HIS A 104 17.68 -13.45 -7.66
C HIS A 104 16.51 -13.23 -6.71
N LEU A 105 15.59 -12.31 -7.04
CA LEU A 105 14.40 -12.00 -6.26
C LEU A 105 13.17 -12.10 -7.13
N SER A 106 12.13 -12.80 -6.68
CA SER A 106 10.89 -12.96 -7.44
C SER A 106 9.71 -13.07 -6.50
N PHE A 107 8.53 -12.64 -6.95
CA PHE A 107 7.29 -12.86 -6.20
C PHE A 107 6.92 -14.35 -6.22
N SER A 108 6.52 -14.90 -5.08
CA SER A 108 6.03 -16.29 -5.00
C SER A 108 4.53 -16.40 -5.32
N SER A 109 3.83 -15.27 -5.38
CA SER A 109 2.43 -15.15 -5.81
C SER A 109 2.30 -14.07 -6.88
N PRO A 110 1.29 -14.12 -7.76
CA PRO A 110 1.10 -13.12 -8.80
C PRO A 110 0.89 -11.71 -8.23
N VAL A 111 1.66 -10.75 -8.77
CA VAL A 111 1.56 -9.32 -8.45
C VAL A 111 1.37 -8.54 -9.75
N ALA A 112 0.34 -7.69 -9.80
CA ALA A 112 0.14 -6.76 -10.90
C ALA A 112 1.02 -5.52 -10.64
N LEU A 113 2.15 -5.43 -11.34
CA LEU A 113 3.14 -4.36 -11.19
C LEU A 113 2.77 -3.13 -12.04
N ASN A 114 2.87 -1.95 -11.42
CA ASN A 114 2.72 -0.65 -12.07
C ASN A 114 4.08 0.05 -12.26
N THR A 115 5.01 -0.18 -11.35
CA THR A 115 6.40 0.30 -11.46
C THR A 115 7.32 -0.83 -11.03
N ASN A 116 8.42 -1.01 -11.73
CA ASN A 116 9.47 -1.97 -11.41
C ASN A 116 10.77 -1.44 -11.99
N ILE A 117 11.71 -1.08 -11.11
CA ILE A 117 12.97 -0.46 -11.48
C ILE A 117 14.07 -1.17 -10.67
N PRO A 118 15.01 -1.88 -11.31
CA PRO A 118 15.08 -2.19 -12.75
C PRO A 118 13.86 -2.98 -13.26
N THR A 119 13.71 -3.12 -14.58
CA THR A 119 12.56 -3.82 -15.16
C THR A 119 12.47 -5.25 -14.63
N TYR A 120 11.30 -5.63 -14.11
CA TYR A 120 11.03 -6.99 -13.65
C TYR A 120 10.81 -7.95 -14.83
N GLN A 121 11.54 -9.06 -14.88
CA GLN A 121 11.43 -10.08 -15.93
C GLN A 121 11.45 -11.48 -15.32
N ASN A 122 10.31 -11.89 -14.75
CA ASN A 122 10.16 -13.11 -13.92
C ASN A 122 11.05 -13.13 -12.67
N GLY A 123 11.56 -11.96 -12.30
CA GLY A 123 12.49 -11.76 -11.20
C GLY A 123 13.34 -10.53 -11.46
N TRP A 124 14.00 -10.05 -10.41
CA TRP A 124 15.17 -9.21 -10.50
C TRP A 124 16.40 -10.07 -10.28
N LEU A 125 17.35 -10.02 -11.21
CA LEU A 125 18.67 -10.60 -11.03
C LEU A 125 19.69 -9.47 -10.91
N VAL A 126 20.24 -9.29 -9.71
CA VAL A 126 21.18 -8.19 -9.40
C VAL A 126 22.46 -8.73 -8.78
N LYS A 127 23.56 -8.03 -8.96
CA LYS A 127 24.75 -8.20 -8.13
C LYS A 127 24.71 -7.17 -7.00
N ALA A 128 24.53 -7.63 -5.77
CA ALA A 128 24.51 -6.80 -4.58
C ALA A 128 25.90 -6.73 -3.95
N SER A 129 26.33 -5.53 -3.57
CA SER A 129 27.55 -5.30 -2.81
C SER A 129 27.26 -5.12 -1.32
N PRO A 130 28.22 -5.38 -0.40
CA PRO A 130 28.01 -5.25 1.04
C PRO A 130 27.52 -3.88 1.52
N GLU A 131 27.88 -2.81 0.81
CA GLU A 131 27.43 -1.44 1.08
C GLU A 131 26.01 -1.12 0.58
N GLY A 132 25.35 -2.08 -0.09
CA GLY A 132 23.97 -2.00 -0.57
C GLY A 132 23.80 -1.54 -2.02
N THR A 133 24.88 -1.20 -2.73
CA THR A 133 24.81 -0.88 -4.16
C THR A 133 24.46 -2.13 -4.96
N LEU A 134 23.55 -1.98 -5.92
CA LEU A 134 23.10 -3.05 -6.82
C LEU A 134 23.52 -2.75 -8.26
N THR A 135 23.97 -3.78 -8.97
CA THR A 135 24.14 -3.76 -10.43
C THR A 135 23.11 -4.69 -11.05
N ASP A 136 22.29 -4.20 -11.98
CA ASP A 136 21.36 -5.04 -12.73
C ASP A 136 22.16 -5.99 -13.64
N LEU A 137 21.89 -7.30 -13.52
CA LEU A 137 22.50 -8.32 -14.36
C LEU A 137 21.66 -8.63 -15.60
N GLN A 138 20.53 -7.94 -15.78
CA GLN A 138 19.66 -8.03 -16.95
C GLN A 138 19.31 -6.63 -17.54
N PRO A 139 20.29 -5.73 -17.71
CA PRO A 139 20.02 -4.33 -18.08
C PRO A 139 19.34 -4.16 -19.44
N GLN A 140 19.41 -5.18 -20.32
CA GLN A 140 18.75 -5.17 -21.63
C GLN A 140 17.23 -5.00 -21.57
N TYR A 141 16.60 -5.28 -20.43
CA TYR A 141 15.16 -5.12 -20.25
C TYR A 141 14.76 -3.77 -19.66
N THR A 142 15.73 -3.00 -19.15
CA THR A 142 15.46 -1.69 -18.55
C THR A 142 15.71 -0.58 -19.56
N ASP A 143 14.63 -0.09 -20.18
CA ASP A 143 14.68 1.06 -21.08
C ASP A 143 14.71 2.37 -20.27
N CYS A 144 15.91 2.90 -20.04
CA CYS A 144 16.11 4.13 -19.28
C CYS A 144 15.36 5.35 -19.83
N SER A 145 15.00 5.35 -21.12
CA SER A 145 14.27 6.46 -21.75
C SER A 145 12.80 6.51 -21.35
N LYS A 146 12.25 5.37 -20.88
CA LYS A 146 10.86 5.24 -20.42
C LYS A 146 10.69 5.48 -18.91
N ILE A 147 11.78 5.69 -18.19
CA ILE A 147 11.74 5.99 -16.76
C ILE A 147 11.35 7.47 -16.60
N ASP A 148 10.19 7.71 -16.01
CA ASP A 148 9.80 9.04 -15.54
C ASP A 148 10.54 9.38 -14.24
N GLY A 149 11.65 10.10 -14.37
CA GLY A 149 12.43 10.60 -13.24
C GLY A 149 11.80 11.79 -12.50
N THR A 150 10.70 12.35 -13.01
CA THR A 150 9.94 13.42 -12.33
C THR A 150 8.88 12.86 -11.39
N LYS A 151 8.52 11.57 -11.55
CA LYS A 151 7.65 10.85 -10.62
C LYS A 151 8.31 10.80 -9.25
N PHE A 152 7.60 11.31 -8.24
CA PHE A 152 8.09 11.34 -6.86
C PHE A 152 8.51 9.94 -6.38
N GLY A 153 9.74 9.84 -5.87
CA GLY A 153 10.39 8.61 -5.46
C GLY A 153 11.04 7.78 -6.58
N SER A 154 11.06 8.28 -7.82
CA SER A 154 11.80 7.70 -8.96
C SER A 154 13.01 8.56 -9.37
N GLU A 155 13.35 9.61 -8.64
CA GLU A 155 14.35 10.63 -9.03
C GLU A 155 15.73 10.01 -9.26
N TYR A 156 16.06 8.97 -8.49
CA TYR A 156 17.31 8.23 -8.61
C TYR A 156 17.39 7.38 -9.90
N ALA A 157 16.25 6.94 -10.43
CA ALA A 157 16.14 5.80 -11.33
C ALA A 157 16.77 6.07 -12.70
N VAL A 158 16.62 7.28 -13.25
CA VAL A 158 17.17 7.64 -14.57
C VAL A 158 18.69 7.56 -14.56
N LYS A 159 19.32 8.12 -13.52
CA LYS A 159 20.79 8.05 -13.37
C LYS A 159 21.23 6.62 -13.11
N ALA A 160 20.58 5.95 -12.17
CA ALA A 160 20.90 4.57 -11.78
C ALA A 160 20.84 3.61 -12.98
N CYS A 161 19.83 3.75 -13.84
CA CYS A 161 19.70 2.97 -15.06
C CYS A 161 20.84 3.23 -16.05
N LYS A 162 21.17 4.49 -16.32
CA LYS A 162 22.26 4.85 -17.24
C LYS A 162 23.63 4.36 -16.76
N THR A 163 23.87 4.34 -15.46
CA THR A 163 25.14 3.89 -14.88
C THR A 163 25.14 2.42 -14.48
N ASN A 164 24.01 1.71 -14.65
CA ASN A 164 23.76 0.37 -14.12
C ASN A 164 24.19 0.22 -12.63
N SER A 165 23.82 1.21 -11.82
CA SER A 165 24.18 1.27 -10.40
C SER A 165 23.00 1.83 -9.61
N TYR A 166 22.30 0.95 -8.92
CA TYR A 166 21.06 1.22 -8.23
C TYR A 166 21.28 1.23 -6.71
N PRO A 167 20.75 2.22 -5.97
CA PRO A 167 20.79 2.23 -4.51
C PRO A 167 19.82 1.20 -3.89
N TYR A 168 18.78 0.81 -4.63
CA TYR A 168 17.76 -0.17 -4.28
C TYR A 168 16.90 -0.52 -5.50
N ILE A 169 16.19 -1.64 -5.43
CA ILE A 169 15.08 -1.95 -6.35
C ILE A 169 13.85 -1.18 -5.88
N TYR A 170 13.07 -0.62 -6.80
CA TYR A 170 11.80 0.04 -6.51
C TYR A 170 10.69 -0.64 -7.29
N TRP A 171 9.60 -0.99 -6.59
CA TRP A 171 8.40 -1.46 -7.26
C TRP A 171 7.13 -0.86 -6.67
N THR A 172 6.08 -0.84 -7.47
CA THR A 172 4.71 -0.59 -7.04
C THR A 172 3.79 -1.60 -7.71
N GLY A 173 2.76 -2.02 -7.02
CA GLY A 173 1.81 -2.98 -7.55
C GLY A 173 0.83 -3.45 -6.49
N LYS A 174 -0.05 -4.37 -6.90
CA LYS A 174 -1.04 -5.01 -6.03
C LYS A 174 -0.90 -6.52 -6.09
N SER A 175 -1.08 -7.18 -4.94
CA SER A 175 -1.27 -8.63 -4.92
C SER A 175 -2.56 -8.97 -5.67
N VAL A 176 -2.51 -10.03 -6.49
CA VAL A 176 -3.69 -10.50 -7.24
C VAL A 176 -4.53 -11.47 -6.39
N GLU A 177 -3.89 -12.22 -5.51
CA GLU A 177 -4.50 -13.31 -4.76
C GLU A 177 -4.78 -12.95 -3.30
N ASN A 178 -3.89 -12.17 -2.68
CA ASN A 178 -3.97 -11.87 -1.25
C ASN A 178 -4.66 -10.53 -1.01
N SER A 179 -5.64 -10.52 -0.12
CA SER A 179 -6.23 -9.28 0.39
C SER A 179 -5.25 -8.55 1.29
N TYR A 180 -5.39 -7.22 1.35
CA TYR A 180 -4.57 -6.41 2.24
C TYR A 180 -4.82 -6.83 3.70
N PRO A 181 -3.78 -7.10 4.51
CA PRO A 181 -3.97 -7.57 5.88
C PRO A 181 -4.58 -6.48 6.77
N LEU A 182 -5.35 -6.89 7.77
CA LEU A 182 -5.81 -5.98 8.82
C LEU A 182 -4.59 -5.53 9.65
N VAL A 183 -4.43 -4.22 9.80
CA VAL A 183 -3.44 -3.64 10.71
C VAL A 183 -4.08 -3.42 12.07
N GLU A 184 -3.75 -4.29 13.03
CA GLU A 184 -4.22 -4.17 14.41
C GLU A 184 -3.34 -3.21 15.21
N GLY A 185 -3.97 -2.36 16.00
CA GLY A 185 -3.28 -1.38 16.85
C GLY A 185 -2.70 -0.20 16.08
N GLY A 186 -1.80 0.53 16.73
CA GLY A 186 -1.09 1.67 16.15
C GLY A 186 -1.02 2.86 17.10
N TRP A 187 -0.82 4.04 16.52
CA TRP A 187 -0.64 5.30 17.26
C TRP A 187 -1.43 6.42 16.62
N ILE A 188 -1.84 7.40 17.43
CA ILE A 188 -2.29 8.70 16.95
C ILE A 188 -1.15 9.70 17.13
N VAL A 189 -0.74 10.32 16.04
CA VAL A 189 0.44 11.20 16.00
C VAL A 189 0.03 12.57 15.47
N GLU A 190 0.43 13.63 16.18
CA GLU A 190 0.27 15.00 15.69
C GLU A 190 1.16 15.26 14.47
N LYS A 191 0.67 16.06 13.52
CA LYS A 191 1.41 16.43 12.29
C LYS A 191 2.87 16.85 12.56
N LYS A 192 3.08 17.68 13.59
CA LYS A 192 4.41 18.21 13.96
C LYS A 192 5.39 17.12 14.45
N ASN A 193 4.87 15.99 14.91
CA ASN A 193 5.66 14.89 15.49
C ASN A 193 5.86 13.72 14.51
N LEU A 194 5.31 13.79 13.28
CA LEU A 194 5.36 12.68 12.31
C LEU A 194 6.78 12.20 12.01
N LEU A 195 7.69 13.12 11.74
CA LEU A 195 9.07 12.78 11.35
C LEU A 195 9.80 12.06 12.48
N SER A 196 9.83 12.67 13.68
CA SER A 196 10.51 12.10 14.84
C SER A 196 9.86 10.79 15.28
N PHE A 197 8.53 10.69 15.22
CA PHE A 197 7.81 9.45 15.50
C PHE A 197 8.25 8.33 14.55
N MET A 198 8.20 8.58 13.24
CA MET A 198 8.57 7.59 12.23
C MET A 198 10.02 7.14 12.39
N GLN A 199 10.97 8.07 12.52
CA GLN A 199 12.39 7.75 12.69
C GLN A 199 12.64 6.86 13.92
N ASN A 200 12.01 7.18 15.06
CA ASN A 200 12.14 6.37 16.27
C ASN A 200 11.58 4.96 16.07
N LYS A 201 10.41 4.82 15.45
CA LYS A 201 9.75 3.51 15.26
C LYS A 201 10.47 2.62 14.24
N LEU A 202 10.99 3.21 13.16
CA LEU A 202 11.79 2.49 12.16
C LEU A 202 13.11 1.99 12.76
N SER A 203 13.78 2.82 13.56
CA SER A 203 14.98 2.41 14.30
C SER A 203 14.71 1.31 15.33
N GLU A 204 13.56 1.38 16.03
CA GLU A 204 13.09 0.35 16.97
C GLU A 204 12.94 -1.03 16.29
N MET A 205 12.44 -1.07 15.05
CA MET A 205 12.32 -2.29 14.23
C MET A 205 13.65 -2.77 13.63
N GLY A 206 14.72 -1.96 13.68
CA GLY A 206 16.06 -2.32 13.20
C GLY A 206 16.41 -1.81 11.80
N LEU A 207 15.69 -0.81 11.28
CA LEU A 207 16.13 -0.07 10.10
C LEU A 207 17.36 0.78 10.44
N THR A 208 18.25 0.94 9.46
CA THR A 208 19.40 1.86 9.59
C THR A 208 18.94 3.32 9.48
N ASP A 209 19.81 4.27 9.84
CA ASP A 209 19.55 5.70 9.65
C ASP A 209 19.28 6.04 8.18
N LYS A 210 20.05 5.42 7.25
CA LYS A 210 19.87 5.60 5.81
C LYS A 210 18.49 5.13 5.35
N GLU A 211 18.11 3.90 5.68
CA GLU A 211 16.82 3.34 5.26
C GLU A 211 15.64 4.12 5.89
N SER A 212 15.78 4.51 7.17
CA SER A 212 14.78 5.31 7.88
C SER A 212 14.64 6.70 7.26
N GLN A 213 15.75 7.33 6.87
CA GLN A 213 15.76 8.61 6.18
C GLN A 213 15.12 8.48 4.79
N ASP A 214 15.47 7.46 4.02
CA ASP A 214 14.88 7.22 2.69
C ASP A 214 13.35 7.04 2.81
N MET A 215 12.89 6.20 3.74
CA MET A 215 11.47 5.95 3.97
C MET A 215 10.72 7.22 4.41
N THR A 216 11.28 7.97 5.37
CA THR A 216 10.62 9.18 5.90
C THR A 216 10.64 10.34 4.92
N SER A 217 11.69 10.47 4.10
CA SER A 217 11.76 11.48 3.04
C SER A 217 10.69 11.30 1.98
N TYR A 218 10.21 10.06 1.78
CA TYR A 218 9.09 9.77 0.91
C TYR A 218 7.74 9.94 1.63
N TRP A 219 7.52 9.24 2.75
CA TRP A 219 6.20 9.13 3.35
C TRP A 219 5.77 10.35 4.16
N VAL A 220 6.68 11.02 4.86
CA VAL A 220 6.29 12.18 5.70
C VAL A 220 5.76 13.34 4.86
N PRO A 221 6.39 13.74 3.73
CA PRO A 221 5.80 14.71 2.82
C PRO A 221 4.44 14.27 2.27
N LYS A 222 4.31 12.99 1.86
CA LYS A 222 3.05 12.43 1.33
C LYS A 222 1.92 12.45 2.34
N MET A 223 2.19 12.13 3.60
CA MET A 223 1.23 12.33 4.68
C MET A 223 0.90 13.81 4.87
N GLY A 224 1.92 14.67 4.84
CA GLY A 224 1.80 16.12 5.02
C GLY A 224 0.92 16.82 3.98
N GLU A 225 0.86 16.32 2.74
CA GLU A 225 0.00 16.80 1.65
C GLU A 225 -1.49 16.80 2.04
N LYS A 226 -1.92 15.88 2.92
CA LYS A 226 -3.31 15.81 3.40
C LYS A 226 -3.68 16.93 4.38
N ASN A 227 -2.68 17.67 4.87
CA ASN A 227 -2.85 18.80 5.78
C ASN A 227 -3.72 18.53 7.03
N ALA A 228 -3.75 17.28 7.50
CA ALA A 228 -4.49 16.90 8.69
C ALA A 228 -3.68 17.21 9.98
N PRO A 229 -4.36 17.56 11.10
CA PRO A 229 -3.70 17.79 12.38
C PRO A 229 -3.19 16.52 13.07
N TYR A 230 -3.84 15.38 12.82
CA TYR A 230 -3.48 14.07 13.39
C TYR A 230 -3.41 12.99 12.32
N TYR A 231 -2.65 11.94 12.59
CA TYR A 231 -2.51 10.77 11.74
C TYR A 231 -2.59 9.52 12.61
N GLN A 232 -3.42 8.56 12.20
CA GLN A 232 -3.31 7.19 12.68
C GLN A 232 -2.19 6.50 11.91
N ILE A 233 -1.29 5.83 12.62
CA ILE A 233 -0.15 5.13 12.03
C ILE A 233 -0.06 3.72 12.61
N GLY A 234 0.14 2.73 11.74
CA GLY A 234 0.49 1.36 12.06
C GLY A 234 1.49 0.81 11.03
N PHE A 235 1.97 -0.41 11.27
CA PHE A 235 2.90 -1.10 10.40
C PHE A 235 2.48 -2.55 10.21
N LEU A 236 2.62 -3.05 8.98
CA LEU A 236 2.79 -4.48 8.73
C LEU A 236 4.28 -4.80 8.89
N GLN A 237 4.60 -5.86 9.63
CA GLN A 237 5.97 -6.28 9.89
C GLN A 237 6.36 -7.49 9.03
N THR A 238 7.57 -8.04 9.21
CA THR A 238 8.10 -9.12 8.37
C THR A 238 7.13 -10.29 8.21
N LYS A 239 6.50 -10.74 9.30
CA LYS A 239 5.54 -11.85 9.27
C LYS A 239 4.33 -11.53 8.38
N ASP A 240 3.75 -10.34 8.54
CA ASP A 240 2.57 -9.91 7.81
C ASP A 240 2.89 -9.73 6.32
N MET A 241 4.04 -9.12 6.01
CA MET A 241 4.49 -8.92 4.65
C MET A 241 4.84 -10.22 3.93
N ASN A 242 5.42 -11.20 4.64
CA ASN A 242 5.69 -12.53 4.09
C ASN A 242 4.40 -13.31 3.78
N ALA A 243 3.33 -13.10 4.54
CA ALA A 243 2.02 -13.66 4.22
C ALA A 243 1.32 -12.89 3.09
N PHE A 244 1.42 -11.57 3.08
CA PHE A 244 0.73 -10.73 2.11
C PHE A 244 1.36 -10.78 0.71
N ILE A 245 2.67 -10.62 0.63
CA ILE A 245 3.43 -10.58 -0.63
C ILE A 245 4.68 -11.44 -0.43
N PRO A 246 4.57 -12.78 -0.53
CA PRO A 246 5.68 -13.68 -0.35
C PRO A 246 6.74 -13.48 -1.45
N MET A 247 8.01 -13.48 -1.05
CA MET A 247 9.16 -13.29 -1.92
C MET A 247 10.04 -14.53 -1.89
N ASN A 248 10.48 -14.98 -3.05
CA ASN A 248 11.54 -15.95 -3.20
C ASN A 248 12.86 -15.23 -3.49
N ILE A 249 13.87 -15.44 -2.64
CA ILE A 249 15.17 -14.78 -2.70
C ILE A 249 16.27 -15.85 -2.65
N ASN A 250 17.16 -15.82 -3.64
CA ASN A 250 18.28 -16.75 -3.75
C ASN A 250 19.61 -15.99 -3.98
N PRO A 251 20.66 -16.21 -3.16
CA PRO A 251 20.71 -17.08 -1.99
C PRO A 251 19.72 -16.65 -0.90
N GLN A 252 19.37 -17.55 0.00
CA GLN A 252 18.45 -17.24 1.10
C GLN A 252 19.10 -16.21 2.04
N PRO A 253 18.42 -15.09 2.36
CA PRO A 253 18.91 -14.16 3.38
C PRO A 253 18.93 -14.80 4.76
N ASP A 254 19.98 -14.53 5.52
CA ASP A 254 20.10 -14.88 6.94
C ASP A 254 19.20 -13.99 7.81
N SER A 255 18.96 -12.76 7.36
CA SER A 255 18.12 -11.77 8.04
C SER A 255 17.11 -11.14 7.07
N VAL A 256 15.85 -11.03 7.51
CA VAL A 256 14.77 -10.43 6.73
C VAL A 256 14.05 -9.37 7.57
N LEU A 257 14.06 -8.12 7.09
CA LEU A 257 13.37 -6.99 7.69
C LEU A 257 12.43 -6.38 6.66
N ARG A 258 11.12 -6.57 6.82
CA ARG A 258 10.11 -5.95 5.96
C ARG A 258 9.18 -5.08 6.80
N VAL A 259 9.05 -3.81 6.43
CA VAL A 259 8.18 -2.86 7.13
C VAL A 259 7.31 -2.13 6.14
N PHE A 260 6.00 -2.18 6.32
CA PHE A 260 5.07 -1.49 5.42
C PHE A 260 4.18 -0.55 6.22
N LEU A 261 4.28 0.74 5.91
CA LEU A 261 3.53 1.80 6.57
C LEU A 261 2.05 1.76 6.20
N ASP A 262 1.24 1.79 7.24
CA ASP A 262 -0.20 1.88 7.20
C ASP A 262 -0.60 3.18 7.91
N TRP A 263 -1.24 4.12 7.22
CA TRP A 263 -1.60 5.40 7.82
C TRP A 263 -2.93 5.99 7.31
N LYS A 264 -3.56 6.79 8.18
CA LYS A 264 -4.80 7.52 7.89
C LYS A 264 -4.74 8.94 8.45
N ALA A 265 -5.08 9.92 7.63
CA ALA A 265 -5.21 11.32 8.06
C ALA A 265 -6.50 11.53 8.89
N LEU A 266 -6.41 12.32 9.96
CA LEU A 266 -7.52 12.56 10.89
C LEU A 266 -7.70 14.07 11.12
N SER A 267 -8.92 14.58 10.90
CA SER A 267 -9.28 15.98 11.09
C SER A 267 -9.32 16.41 12.57
N SER A 268 -9.44 15.46 13.48
CA SER A 268 -9.43 15.67 14.92
C SER A 268 -8.82 14.46 15.66
N LYS A 269 -8.46 14.65 16.92
CA LYS A 269 -7.97 13.55 17.76
C LYS A 269 -9.15 12.61 18.09
N PRO A 270 -9.06 11.30 17.81
CA PRO A 270 -10.16 10.38 18.09
C PRO A 270 -10.33 10.17 19.59
N THR A 271 -11.56 9.89 20.02
CA THR A 271 -11.90 9.60 21.42
C THR A 271 -11.33 8.27 21.88
N VAL A 272 -11.24 7.30 20.96
CA VAL A 272 -10.62 6.00 21.18
C VAL A 272 -9.28 5.97 20.47
N VAL A 273 -8.22 5.71 21.22
CA VAL A 273 -6.86 5.60 20.70
C VAL A 273 -6.54 4.12 20.51
N PRO A 274 -5.97 3.70 19.36
CA PRO A 274 -5.55 2.33 19.15
C PRO A 274 -4.50 1.90 20.17
N VAL A 275 -4.47 0.60 20.48
CA VAL A 275 -3.42 0.01 21.31
C VAL A 275 -2.09 0.06 20.53
N PRO A 276 -1.00 0.58 21.10
CA PRO A 276 0.32 0.56 20.45
C PRO A 276 0.71 -0.85 19.97
N GLN A 277 1.18 -0.94 18.72
CA GLN A 277 1.69 -2.20 18.21
C GLN A 277 2.97 -2.59 18.96
N ARG A 278 3.15 -3.90 19.15
CA ARG A 278 4.44 -4.45 19.56
C ARG A 278 5.35 -4.52 18.34
N LEU A 279 6.43 -3.75 18.36
CA LEU A 279 7.43 -3.76 17.29
C LEU A 279 8.48 -4.84 17.56
N GLU A 280 8.74 -5.67 16.56
CA GLU A 280 9.77 -6.69 16.57
C GLU A 280 11.05 -6.11 15.99
N LYS A 281 12.11 -6.08 16.80
CA LYS A 281 13.43 -5.64 16.35
C LYS A 281 14.13 -6.78 15.62
N VAL A 282 14.54 -6.54 14.39
CA VAL A 282 15.38 -7.49 13.63
C VAL A 282 16.86 -7.25 13.93
N SER A 283 17.57 -8.29 14.38
CA SER A 283 19.02 -8.30 14.47
C SER A 283 19.61 -8.77 13.15
N ARG A 284 20.51 -7.96 12.56
CA ARG A 284 21.12 -8.24 11.26
C ARG A 284 22.36 -9.13 11.44
N ASN A 285 22.31 -10.31 10.85
CA ASN A 285 23.41 -11.25 10.75
C ASN A 285 23.50 -11.75 9.31
N GLY A 286 24.72 -11.91 8.79
CA GLY A 286 24.95 -12.43 7.44
C GLY A 286 24.28 -11.61 6.34
N PHE A 287 23.83 -12.29 5.28
CA PHE A 287 23.11 -11.66 4.19
C PHE A 287 21.75 -11.12 4.66
N THR A 288 21.59 -9.80 4.62
CA THR A 288 20.36 -9.13 5.04
C THR A 288 19.55 -8.62 3.85
N TYR A 289 18.27 -8.99 3.81
CA TYR A 289 17.25 -8.43 2.93
C TYR A 289 16.39 -7.44 3.72
N VAL A 290 16.30 -6.20 3.23
CA VAL A 290 15.44 -5.16 3.80
C VAL A 290 14.46 -4.70 2.74
N GLU A 291 13.18 -4.63 3.10
CA GLU A 291 12.15 -3.98 2.30
C GLU A 291 11.39 -2.99 3.18
N TRP A 292 11.21 -1.77 2.70
CA TRP A 292 10.21 -0.90 3.29
C TRP A 292 9.26 -0.37 2.23
N GLY A 293 8.01 -0.18 2.62
CA GLY A 293 6.98 0.37 1.76
C GLY A 293 5.90 1.04 2.57
N GLY A 294 4.79 1.31 1.92
CA GLY A 294 3.61 1.86 2.56
C GLY A 294 2.48 2.01 1.59
N LEU A 295 1.28 2.16 2.13
CA LEU A 295 0.08 2.35 1.36
C LEU A 295 -0.12 3.85 1.10
N HIS A 296 -0.37 4.22 -0.15
CA HIS A 296 -0.75 5.61 -0.43
C HIS A 296 -2.16 5.91 0.11
N PHE A 297 -3.05 4.91 0.14
CA PHE A 297 -4.46 5.07 0.48
C PHE A 297 -5.06 3.86 1.17
N GLN A 298 -5.69 4.11 2.30
CA GLN A 298 -6.26 3.12 3.19
C GLN A 298 -7.80 3.13 3.09
N PHE A 299 -8.39 1.94 3.10
CA PHE A 299 -9.84 1.68 2.96
C PHE A 299 -10.70 2.27 4.10
#